data_AF-A0A0Q7WYZ1-F1
#
_entry.id   AF-A0A0Q7WYZ1-F1
#
_cell.length_a   1.000
_cell.length_b   1.000
_cell.length_c   1.000
_cell.angle_alpha   90.00
_cell.angle_beta   90.00
_cell.angle_gamma   90.00
#
_symmetry.space_group_name_H-M   'P 1'
#
loop_
_entity.id
_entity.type
_entity.pdbx_description
1 polymer ?
#
loop_
_entity_poly.entity_id
_entity_poly.type
_entity_poly.pdbx_seq_one_letter_code
_entity_poly.pdbx_strand_id
1 'polypeptide(L)'
;MDRVFTMARNNHKGDRYTEFGFEAAGRKYYAVEVPGWPQIEAGMTVTALLERQDDWGSVCGWVNRQTGEITAPATGQWFFMLAGSTLMVVATAASWRDAEALLLLIPVWLICLLHIVPRRKIRRALDTLSKE
;
A
#
# COMPACT_ATOMS: atom_id res chain seq x y z
N MET A 1 -0.09 24.71 17.92
CA MET A 1 -1.27 23.89 18.27
C MET A 1 -1.41 22.86 17.18
N ASP A 2 -1.39 21.58 17.53
CA ASP A 2 -1.56 20.52 16.54
C ASP A 2 -3.05 20.19 16.44
N ARG A 3 -3.57 20.12 15.22
CA ARG A 3 -4.99 19.86 14.97
C ARG A 3 -5.19 19.02 13.72
N VAL A 4 -6.21 18.16 13.75
CA VAL A 4 -6.68 17.42 12.58
C VAL A 4 -8.01 18.03 12.15
N PHE A 5 -8.21 18.21 10.85
CA PHE A 5 -9.41 18.80 10.27
C PHE A 5 -9.82 18.07 8.99
N THR A 6 -11.09 18.18 8.61
CA THR A 6 -11.63 17.66 7.35
C THR A 6 -11.37 16.16 7.15
N MET A 7 -11.82 15.31 8.07
CA MET A 7 -11.67 13.86 7.96
C MET A 7 -12.82 13.26 7.14
N ALA A 8 -12.49 12.64 6.01
CA ALA A 8 -13.43 11.96 5.12
C ALA A 8 -12.96 10.52 4.88
N ARG A 9 -13.86 9.55 5.08
CA ARG A 9 -13.61 8.14 4.77
C ARG A 9 -14.18 7.85 3.39
N ASN A 10 -13.31 7.50 2.46
CA ASN A 10 -13.66 7.23 1.08
C ASN A 10 -13.33 5.79 0.69
N ASN A 11 -13.88 5.37 -0.44
CA ASN A 11 -13.62 4.09 -1.06
C ASN A 11 -13.60 4.29 -2.57
N HIS A 12 -12.47 3.99 -3.21
CA HIS A 12 -12.33 4.03 -4.66
C HIS A 12 -11.99 2.64 -5.18
N LYS A 13 -12.84 2.08 -6.05
CA LYS A 13 -12.64 0.77 -6.70
C LYS A 13 -12.32 -0.39 -5.73
N GLY A 14 -12.83 -0.33 -4.49
CA GLY A 14 -12.60 -1.36 -3.47
C GLY A 14 -11.45 -1.05 -2.51
N ASP A 15 -10.61 -0.08 -2.84
CA ASP A 15 -9.58 0.43 -1.94
C ASP A 15 -10.16 1.50 -1.02
N ARG A 16 -10.19 1.18 0.28
CA ARG A 16 -10.57 2.14 1.33
C ARG A 16 -9.41 3.08 1.58
N TYR A 17 -9.72 4.35 1.75
CA TYR A 17 -8.76 5.36 2.18
C TYR A 17 -9.44 6.42 3.04
N THR A 18 -8.67 7.11 3.84
CA THR A 18 -9.10 8.22 4.68
C THR A 18 -8.35 9.46 4.23
N GLU A 19 -9.09 10.47 3.80
CA GLU A 19 -8.56 11.77 3.46
C GLU A 19 -8.72 12.69 4.68
N PHE A 20 -7.67 13.42 5.03
CA PHE A 20 -7.74 14.42 6.11
C PHE A 20 -6.74 15.55 5.89
N GLY A 21 -6.94 16.64 6.62
CA GLY A 21 -5.95 17.70 6.78
C GLY A 21 -5.42 17.74 8.20
N PHE A 22 -4.18 18.18 8.38
CA PHE A 22 -3.62 18.36 9.71
C PHE A 22 -2.70 19.56 9.77
N GLU A 23 -2.56 20.13 10.96
CA GLU A 23 -1.58 21.16 11.27
C GLU A 23 -0.59 20.60 12.28
N ALA A 24 0.70 20.67 11.94
CA ALA A 24 1.80 20.24 12.79
C ALA A 24 2.94 21.24 12.68
N ALA A 25 3.57 21.57 13.81
CA ALA A 25 4.68 22.52 13.88
C ALA A 25 4.39 23.88 13.17
N GLY A 26 3.12 24.32 13.19
CA GLY A 26 2.67 25.57 12.56
C GLY A 26 2.51 25.51 11.03
N ARG A 27 2.67 24.33 10.40
CA ARG A 27 2.41 24.11 8.98
C ARG A 27 1.10 23.33 8.81
N LYS A 28 0.30 23.74 7.82
CA LYS A 28 -0.94 23.06 7.44
C LYS A 28 -0.71 22.19 6.22
N TYR A 29 -1.14 20.94 6.33
CA TYR A 29 -1.16 19.96 5.27
C TYR A 29 -2.62 19.64 4.94
N TYR A 30 -2.92 19.59 3.66
CA TYR A 30 -4.26 19.39 3.11
C TYR A 30 -4.27 18.16 2.20
N ALA A 31 -5.44 17.56 2.01
CA ALA A 31 -5.65 16.43 1.10
C ALA A 31 -4.67 15.27 1.35
N VAL A 32 -4.42 14.96 2.62
CA VAL A 32 -3.55 13.85 3.03
C VAL A 32 -4.37 12.58 2.93
N GLU A 33 -4.02 11.72 2.00
CA GLU A 33 -4.67 10.44 1.78
C GLU A 33 -3.91 9.32 2.48
N VAL A 34 -4.60 8.57 3.33
CA VAL A 34 -4.03 7.40 4.00
C VAL A 34 -4.83 6.16 3.65
N PRO A 35 -4.18 5.04 3.29
CA PRO A 35 -4.88 3.81 2.99
C PRO A 35 -5.67 3.31 4.22
N GLY A 36 -6.81 2.65 4.00
CA GLY A 36 -7.66 2.13 5.07
C GLY A 36 -8.46 3.18 5.85
N TRP A 37 -8.96 2.76 7.02
CA TRP A 37 -9.68 3.62 7.97
C TRP A 37 -9.00 3.63 9.36
N PRO A 38 -7.76 4.10 9.45
CA PRO A 38 -7.07 4.17 10.73
C PRO A 38 -7.74 5.20 11.65
N GLN A 39 -7.54 5.03 12.96
CA GLN A 39 -7.98 6.00 13.95
C GLN A 39 -6.97 7.17 13.95
N ILE A 40 -7.45 8.38 13.65
CA ILE A 40 -6.61 9.60 13.56
C ILE A 40 -7.07 10.56 14.65
N GLU A 41 -6.15 10.95 15.53
CA GLU A 41 -6.40 11.84 16.65
C GLU A 41 -5.33 12.93 16.72
N ALA A 42 -5.71 14.12 17.20
CA ALA A 42 -4.76 15.21 17.38
C ALA A 42 -3.78 14.88 18.51
N GLY A 43 -2.49 15.14 18.28
CA GLY A 43 -1.41 14.77 19.21
C GLY A 43 -0.88 13.34 19.05
N MET A 44 -1.41 12.57 18.10
CA MET A 44 -0.85 11.28 17.71
C MET A 44 0.53 11.46 17.07
N THR A 45 1.49 10.62 17.47
CA THR A 45 2.79 10.55 16.81
C THR A 45 2.77 9.43 15.78
N VAL A 46 2.95 9.80 14.51
CA VAL A 46 3.01 8.84 13.41
C VAL A 46 4.33 8.98 12.66
N THR A 47 4.81 7.87 12.11
CA THR A 47 5.89 7.89 11.14
C THR A 47 5.31 7.51 9.78
N ALA A 48 5.22 8.49 8.88
CA ALA A 48 4.70 8.30 7.54
C ALA A 48 5.82 8.03 6.54
N LEU A 49 5.59 7.10 5.62
CA LEU A 49 6.43 6.88 4.46
C LEU A 49 5.80 7.60 3.26
N LEU A 50 6.49 8.59 2.74
CA LEU A 50 6.07 9.35 1.57
C LEU A 50 6.80 8.83 0.32
N GLU A 51 6.10 8.78 -0.82
CA GLU A 51 6.73 8.47 -2.11
C GLU A 51 7.66 9.60 -2.55
N ARG A 52 7.24 10.85 -2.30
CA ARG A 52 8.01 12.05 -2.62
C ARG A 52 8.26 12.83 -1.33
N GLN A 53 9.48 13.37 -1.22
CA GLN A 53 9.88 14.14 -0.04
C GLN A 53 8.97 15.36 0.14
N ASP A 54 8.45 15.53 1.36
CA ASP A 54 7.56 16.63 1.78
C ASP A 54 6.18 16.67 1.07
N ASP A 55 5.84 15.63 0.30
CA ASP A 55 4.55 15.49 -0.38
C ASP A 55 3.63 14.54 0.40
N TRP A 56 2.84 15.13 1.30
CA TRP A 56 1.86 14.40 2.12
C TRP A 56 0.64 13.90 1.34
N GLY A 57 0.49 14.25 0.07
CA GLY A 57 -0.48 13.61 -0.82
C GLY A 57 -0.01 12.25 -1.32
N SER A 58 1.29 11.93 -1.16
CA SER A 58 1.93 10.72 -1.66
C SER A 58 2.22 9.67 -0.57
N VAL A 59 1.40 9.62 0.48
CA VAL A 59 1.61 8.71 1.62
C VAL A 59 1.42 7.26 1.17
N CYS A 60 2.52 6.51 1.15
CA CYS A 60 2.53 5.08 0.82
C CYS A 60 2.04 4.20 1.97
N GLY A 61 2.13 4.71 3.20
CA GLY A 61 1.76 4.02 4.42
C GLY A 61 2.34 4.73 5.62
N TRP A 62 1.87 4.38 6.80
CA TRP A 62 2.37 4.95 8.04
C TRP A 62 2.29 3.97 9.19
N VAL A 63 3.02 4.28 10.26
CA VAL A 63 2.96 3.56 11.52
C VAL A 63 2.59 4.53 12.63
N ASN A 64 1.56 4.18 13.40
CA ASN A 64 1.26 4.87 14.64
C ASN A 64 2.26 4.42 15.71
N ARG A 65 3.05 5.35 16.25
CA ARG A 65 4.07 5.04 17.26
C ARG A 65 3.49 4.73 18.64
N GLN A 66 2.27 5.18 18.93
CA GLN A 66 1.63 4.92 20.22
C GLN A 66 0.99 3.52 20.26
N THR A 67 0.32 3.10 19.18
CA THR A 67 -0.41 1.82 19.13
C THR A 67 0.36 0.71 18.39
N GLY A 68 1.38 1.06 17.60
CA GLY A 68 2.04 0.14 16.67
C GLY A 68 1.20 -0.21 15.45
N GLU A 69 0.08 0.47 15.22
CA GLU A 69 -0.78 0.21 14.06
C GLU A 69 -0.07 0.62 12.77
N ILE A 70 0.11 -0.35 11.86
CA ILE A 70 0.69 -0.12 10.54
C ILE A 70 -0.45 -0.09 9.52
N THR A 71 -0.54 0.99 8.75
CA THR A 71 -1.52 1.10 7.67
C THR A 71 -0.81 1.18 6.31
N ALA A 72 -1.19 0.29 5.40
CA ALA A 72 -0.63 0.18 4.05
C ALA A 72 -1.73 -0.26 3.06
N PRO A 73 -1.59 0.01 1.75
CA PRO A 73 -2.60 -0.31 0.75
C PRO A 73 -2.96 -1.80 0.72
N ALA A 74 -4.26 -2.10 0.63
CA ALA A 74 -4.76 -3.47 0.63
C ALA A 74 -4.23 -4.24 -0.60
N THR A 75 -3.34 -5.20 -0.34
CA THR A 75 -2.58 -5.92 -1.38
C THR A 75 -3.36 -7.11 -1.99
N GLY A 76 -4.61 -7.35 -1.54
CA GLY A 76 -5.33 -8.61 -1.77
C GLY A 76 -5.77 -8.86 -3.22
N GLN A 77 -6.26 -7.85 -3.93
CA GLN A 77 -6.90 -8.04 -5.24
C GLN A 77 -5.93 -8.52 -6.32
N TRP A 78 -4.69 -8.06 -6.27
CA TRP A 78 -3.64 -8.46 -7.21
C TRP A 78 -3.15 -9.89 -6.97
N PHE A 79 -3.14 -10.36 -5.72
CA PHE A 79 -2.80 -11.74 -5.39
C PHE A 79 -3.78 -12.73 -6.02
N PHE A 80 -5.08 -12.43 -5.98
CA PHE A 80 -6.11 -13.28 -6.58
C PHE A 80 -6.01 -13.32 -8.11
N MET A 81 -5.73 -12.19 -8.75
CA MET A 81 -5.52 -12.15 -10.21
C MET A 81 -4.28 -12.94 -10.64
N LEU A 82 -3.17 -12.79 -9.91
CA LEU A 82 -1.93 -13.53 -10.19
C LEU A 82 -2.11 -15.04 -9.98
N ALA A 83 -2.71 -15.44 -8.85
CA ALA A 83 -3.01 -16.84 -8.57
C ALA A 83 -3.99 -17.44 -9.60
N GLY A 84 -4.98 -16.67 -10.04
CA GLY A 84 -5.89 -17.08 -11.11
C GLY A 84 -5.16 -17.29 -12.44
N SER A 85 -4.26 -16.37 -12.80
CA SER A 85 -3.47 -16.46 -14.05
C SER A 85 -2.54 -17.67 -14.07
N THR A 86 -1.83 -17.95 -12.97
CA THR A 86 -0.95 -19.11 -12.88
C THR A 86 -1.73 -20.41 -12.93
N LEU A 87 -2.90 -20.47 -12.29
CA LEU A 87 -3.75 -21.67 -12.32
C LEU A 87 -4.32 -21.93 -13.72
N MET A 88 -4.65 -20.89 -14.49
CA MET A 88 -5.05 -20.98 -15.90
C MET A 88 -3.90 -21.45 -16.81
N VAL A 89 -2.68 -20.95 -16.60
CA VAL A 89 -1.49 -21.40 -17.36
C VAL A 89 -1.14 -22.85 -17.03
N VAL A 90 -1.25 -23.27 -15.77
CA VAL A 90 -1.04 -24.68 -15.38
C VAL A 90 -2.11 -25.59 -15.97
N ALA A 91 -3.38 -25.16 -15.98
CA ALA A 91 -4.47 -25.95 -16.56
C ALA A 91 -4.35 -26.11 -18.09
N THR A 92 -3.82 -25.10 -18.79
CA THR A 92 -3.56 -25.15 -20.25
C THR A 92 -2.28 -25.92 -20.59
N ALA A 93 -1.23 -25.83 -19.76
CA ALA A 93 -0.03 -26.65 -19.90
C ALA A 93 -0.26 -28.13 -19.56
N ALA A 94 -1.19 -28.42 -18.65
CA ALA A 94 -1.57 -29.80 -18.32
C ALA A 94 -2.42 -30.46 -19.42
N SER A 95 -3.09 -29.67 -20.26
CA SER A 95 -3.93 -30.19 -21.34
C SER A 95 -3.16 -30.43 -22.64
N TRP A 96 -2.04 -29.75 -22.90
CA TRP A 96 -1.25 -29.85 -24.13
C TRP A 96 0.24 -30.07 -23.82
N ARG A 97 0.85 -31.08 -24.45
CA ARG A 97 2.22 -31.61 -24.19
C ARG A 97 3.37 -30.70 -24.64
N ASP A 98 3.14 -29.41 -24.85
CA ASP A 98 4.07 -28.53 -25.56
C ASP A 98 4.76 -27.51 -24.64
N ALA A 99 6.09 -27.39 -24.83
CA ALA A 99 6.99 -26.54 -24.05
C ALA A 99 6.70 -25.03 -24.16
N GLU A 100 5.81 -24.61 -25.06
CA GLU A 100 5.51 -23.20 -25.32
C GLU A 100 4.73 -22.52 -24.18
N ALA A 101 4.03 -23.28 -23.33
CA ALA A 101 3.37 -22.75 -22.14
C ALA A 101 4.35 -22.12 -21.14
N LEU A 102 5.64 -22.52 -21.17
CA LEU A 102 6.69 -21.95 -20.32
C LEU A 102 7.04 -20.51 -20.72
N LEU A 103 6.90 -20.15 -22.01
CA LEU A 103 7.18 -18.78 -22.47
C LEU A 103 6.16 -17.78 -21.91
N LEU A 104 4.94 -18.22 -21.60
CA LEU A 104 3.91 -17.38 -20.97
C LEU A 104 4.13 -17.19 -19.46
N LEU A 105 4.94 -18.03 -18.81
CA LEU A 105 5.30 -17.84 -17.39
C LEU A 105 6.28 -16.67 -17.20
N ILE A 106 7.13 -16.38 -18.19
CA ILE A 106 8.13 -15.31 -18.14
C ILE A 106 7.49 -13.93 -17.90
N PRO A 107 6.49 -13.46 -18.66
CA PRO A 107 5.86 -12.16 -18.42
C PRO A 107 5.08 -12.12 -17.09
N VAL A 108 4.43 -13.21 -16.69
CA VAL A 108 3.75 -13.30 -15.38
C VAL A 108 4.77 -13.15 -14.24
N TRP A 109 5.93 -13.79 -14.37
CA TRP A 109 7.00 -13.69 -13.37
C TRP A 109 7.65 -12.30 -13.34
N LEU A 110 7.81 -11.65 -14.49
CA LEU A 110 8.33 -10.28 -14.61
C LEU A 110 7.38 -9.24 -14.01
N ILE A 111 6.07 -9.39 -14.25
CA ILE A 111 5.01 -8.58 -13.62
C ILE A 111 4.98 -8.82 -12.11
N CYS A 112 5.13 -10.08 -11.67
CA CYS A 112 5.28 -10.42 -10.25
C CYS A 112 6.47 -9.69 -9.62
N LEU A 113 7.66 -9.75 -10.23
CA LEU A 113 8.83 -9.06 -9.70
C LEU A 113 8.64 -7.54 -9.65
N LEU A 114 8.11 -6.94 -10.71
CA LEU A 114 7.89 -5.50 -10.80
C LEU A 114 6.91 -4.97 -9.75
N HIS A 115 5.91 -5.75 -9.34
CA HIS A 115 4.94 -5.31 -8.32
C HIS A 115 5.27 -5.78 -6.90
N ILE A 116 5.92 -6.93 -6.73
CA ILE A 116 6.27 -7.49 -5.41
C ILE A 116 7.52 -6.80 -4.84
N VAL A 117 8.51 -6.47 -5.66
CA VAL A 117 9.78 -5.87 -5.19
C VAL A 117 9.60 -4.47 -4.59
N PRO A 118 8.89 -3.52 -5.23
CA PRO A 118 8.66 -2.19 -4.65
C PRO A 118 7.87 -2.28 -3.34
N ARG A 119 6.89 -3.18 -3.27
CA ARG A 119 6.03 -3.35 -2.08
C ARG A 119 6.75 -4.02 -0.92
N ARG A 120 7.67 -4.95 -1.19
CA ARG A 120 8.57 -5.50 -0.16
C ARG A 120 9.51 -4.44 0.40
N LYS A 121 10.00 -3.51 -0.43
CA LYS A 121 10.81 -2.38 0.05
C LYS A 121 10.00 -1.46 0.96
N ILE A 122 8.78 -1.11 0.57
CA ILE A 122 7.87 -0.28 1.38
C ILE A 122 7.57 -0.95 2.72
N ARG A 123 7.21 -2.24 2.73
CA ARG A 123 6.89 -2.94 3.97
C ARG A 123 8.12 -3.10 4.88
N ARG A 124 9.29 -3.41 4.33
CA ARG A 124 10.54 -3.44 5.12
C ARG A 124 10.90 -2.06 5.68
N ALA A 125 10.70 -1.00 4.91
CA ALA A 125 10.92 0.35 5.39
C ALA A 125 9.98 0.67 6.57
N LEU A 126 8.70 0.34 6.46
CA LEU A 126 7.74 0.48 7.56
C LEU A 126 8.12 -0.37 8.78
N ASP A 127 8.56 -1.62 8.59
CA ASP A 127 9.02 -2.49 9.69
C ASP A 127 10.30 -1.94 10.37
N THR A 128 11.15 -1.24 9.63
CA THR A 128 12.36 -0.61 10.17
C THR A 128 12.00 0.62 11.00
N LEU A 129 11.09 1.45 10.48
CA LEU A 129 10.58 2.65 11.15
C LEU A 129 9.75 2.32 12.41
N SER A 130 9.19 1.12 12.49
CA SER A 130 8.50 0.64 13.68
C SER A 130 9.44 0.20 14.81
N LYS A 131 10.71 -0.10 14.51
CA LYS A 131 11.70 -0.57 15.50
C LYS A 131 12.57 0.55 16.07
N GLU A 132 12.67 1.68 15.38
CA GLU A 132 13.23 2.94 15.88
C GLU A 132 12.21 3.69 16.74
#